data_AF-A0A845D7R0-F1
#
_entry.id   AF-A0A845D7R0-F1
#
_cell.length_a   1.000
_cell.length_b   1.000
_cell.length_c   1.000
_cell.angle_alpha   90.00
_cell.angle_beta   90.00
_cell.angle_gamma   90.00
#
_symmetry.space_group_name_H-M   'P 1'
#
loop_
_entity.id
_entity.type
_entity.pdbx_description
1 polymer ?
#
loop_
_entity_poly.entity_id
_entity_poly.type
_entity_poly.pdbx_seq_one_letter_code
_entity_poly.pdbx_strand_id
1 'polypeptide(L)'
;MSETRFNLRRPNPDQAADVESYIDHGTVVSSAEDETVPEETPEKIRRLVVLLPNSTHRQFKQLAAAQETTMSDLCRTWIEEALEKYFD
;
A
#
# COMPACT_ATOMS: atom_id res chain seq x y z
N MET A 1 -1.32 45.93 -24.52
CA MET A 1 -1.73 45.32 -23.23
C MET A 1 -2.93 44.45 -23.54
N SER A 2 -2.76 43.12 -23.50
CA SER A 2 -3.81 42.18 -23.89
C SER A 2 -4.05 41.22 -22.74
N GLU A 3 -5.18 41.39 -22.08
CA GLU A 3 -5.64 40.57 -20.95
C GLU A 3 -6.16 39.21 -21.44
N THR A 4 -5.49 38.13 -21.06
CA THR A 4 -5.97 36.77 -21.34
C THR A 4 -6.93 36.34 -20.22
N ARG A 5 -8.24 36.42 -20.49
CA ARG A 5 -9.29 35.92 -19.60
C ARG A 5 -9.27 34.39 -19.54
N PHE A 6 -8.98 33.84 -18.36
CA PHE A 6 -9.12 32.41 -18.07
C PHE A 6 -10.60 32.09 -17.85
N ASN A 7 -11.25 31.46 -18.84
CA ASN A 7 -12.62 30.98 -18.68
C ASN A 7 -12.60 29.67 -17.89
N LEU A 8 -12.74 29.73 -16.56
CA LEU A 8 -13.09 28.55 -15.77
C LEU A 8 -14.53 28.15 -16.08
N ARG A 9 -14.68 27.15 -16.95
CA ARG A 9 -15.95 26.43 -17.14
C ARG A 9 -16.26 25.71 -15.82
N ARG A 10 -17.28 26.17 -15.09
CA ARG A 10 -17.81 25.42 -13.94
C ARG A 10 -18.44 24.13 -14.46
N PRO A 11 -18.08 22.94 -13.94
CA PRO A 11 -18.78 21.72 -14.31
C PRO A 11 -20.20 21.75 -13.73
N ASN A 12 -21.17 21.36 -14.56
CA ASN A 12 -22.58 21.25 -14.19
C ASN A 12 -22.74 20.23 -13.03
N PRO A 13 -23.58 20.52 -12.02
CA PRO A 13 -23.77 19.65 -10.86
C PRO A 13 -24.66 18.42 -11.12
N ASP A 14 -25.03 18.14 -12.37
CA ASP A 14 -26.08 17.17 -12.73
C ASP A 14 -25.53 15.86 -13.34
N GLN A 15 -24.21 15.65 -13.30
CA GLN A 15 -23.60 14.36 -13.56
C GLN A 15 -23.07 13.83 -12.22
N ALA A 16 -23.92 13.09 -11.50
CA ALA A 16 -23.43 12.17 -10.49
C ALA A 16 -22.39 11.27 -11.18
N ALA A 17 -21.13 11.43 -10.81
CA ALA A 17 -20.04 10.62 -11.35
C ALA A 17 -20.40 9.15 -11.10
N ASP A 18 -20.61 8.42 -12.18
CA ASP A 18 -20.94 7.00 -12.16
C ASP A 18 -19.76 6.22 -11.58
N VAL A 19 -19.90 5.83 -10.30
CA VAL A 19 -18.87 5.15 -9.51
C VAL A 19 -18.56 3.76 -10.09
N GLU A 20 -19.48 3.15 -10.83
CA GLU A 20 -19.30 1.81 -11.41
C GLU A 20 -18.31 1.81 -12.58
N SER A 21 -18.11 2.96 -13.25
CA SER A 21 -17.13 3.09 -14.34
C SER A 21 -15.66 3.00 -13.90
N TYR A 22 -15.38 3.10 -12.59
CA TYR A 22 -14.05 2.97 -12.01
C TYR A 22 -13.68 1.54 -11.59
N ILE A 23 -14.65 0.61 -11.60
CA ILE A 23 -14.38 -0.78 -11.24
C ILE A 23 -13.97 -1.52 -12.51
N ASP A 24 -12.67 -1.50 -12.79
CA ASP A 24 -12.04 -2.28 -13.85
C ASP A 24 -12.17 -3.76 -13.51
N HIS A 25 -13.19 -4.42 -14.06
CA HIS A 25 -13.33 -5.87 -14.07
C HIS A 25 -12.34 -6.45 -15.10
N GLY A 26 -11.05 -6.33 -14.79
CA GLY A 26 -9.95 -6.87 -15.57
C GLY A 26 -10.18 -8.33 -15.90
N THR A 27 -10.50 -8.54 -17.17
CA THR A 27 -10.81 -9.79 -17.83
C THR A 27 -9.66 -10.79 -17.79
N VAL A 28 -10.03 -12.04 -17.48
CA VAL A 28 -9.26 -13.27 -17.66
C VAL A 28 -8.69 -13.36 -19.08
N VAL A 29 -7.38 -13.55 -19.21
CA VAL A 29 -6.75 -14.11 -20.43
C VAL A 29 -5.96 -15.34 -20.01
N SER A 30 -6.38 -16.48 -20.56
CA SER A 30 -5.82 -17.81 -20.30
C SER A 30 -4.82 -18.18 -21.40
N SER A 31 -3.68 -18.73 -20.95
CA SER A 31 -2.83 -19.74 -21.60
C SER A 31 -1.83 -19.34 -22.70
N ALA A 32 -0.54 -19.37 -22.34
CA ALA A 32 0.53 -19.99 -23.16
C ALA A 32 1.72 -20.38 -22.25
N GLU A 33 1.79 -21.67 -21.94
CA GLU A 33 2.99 -22.52 -21.89
C GLU A 33 4.29 -21.90 -21.34
N ASP A 34 4.60 -22.13 -20.06
CA ASP A 34 5.99 -22.33 -19.64
C ASP A 34 6.08 -23.19 -18.37
N GLU A 35 7.14 -23.97 -18.26
CA GLU A 35 7.36 -25.06 -17.31
C GLU A 35 6.96 -24.77 -15.86
N THR A 36 6.07 -25.60 -15.28
CA THR A 36 5.73 -25.53 -13.85
C THR A 36 6.87 -26.06 -13.00
N VAL A 37 7.78 -25.16 -12.64
CA VAL A 37 8.57 -25.22 -11.40
C VAL A 37 7.60 -25.52 -10.25
N PRO A 38 7.92 -26.46 -9.33
CA PRO A 38 7.00 -26.81 -8.24
C PRO A 38 6.59 -25.55 -7.48
N GLU A 39 5.29 -25.25 -7.47
CA GLU A 39 4.72 -24.17 -6.66
C GLU A 39 5.15 -24.38 -5.20
N GLU A 40 6.09 -23.55 -4.73
CA GLU A 40 6.25 -23.29 -3.31
C GLU A 40 4.91 -22.80 -2.81
N THR A 41 4.20 -23.66 -2.08
CA THR A 41 2.95 -23.31 -1.42
C THR A 41 3.19 -22.00 -0.66
N PRO A 42 2.43 -20.92 -0.93
CA PRO A 42 2.69 -19.64 -0.30
C PRO A 42 2.64 -19.83 1.21
N GLU A 43 3.77 -19.62 1.87
CA GLU A 43 3.85 -19.75 3.32
C GLU A 43 2.72 -18.94 3.95
N LYS A 44 1.93 -19.58 4.82
CA LYS A 44 0.80 -18.93 5.48
C LYS A 44 1.30 -17.70 6.23
N ILE A 45 1.05 -16.52 5.65
CA ILE A 45 1.41 -15.24 6.26
C ILE A 45 0.72 -15.13 7.62
N ARG A 46 1.52 -15.25 8.70
CA ARG A 46 1.03 -15.05 10.07
C ARG A 46 0.96 -13.56 10.33
N ARG A 47 -0.23 -13.05 10.66
CA ARG A 47 -0.45 -11.64 10.99
C ARG A 47 -0.41 -11.45 12.50
N LEU A 48 0.40 -10.52 12.96
CA LEU A 48 0.44 -10.06 14.36
C LEU A 48 -0.16 -8.65 14.42
N VAL A 49 -1.11 -8.42 15.33
CA VAL A 49 -1.65 -7.09 15.60
C VAL A 49 -0.99 -6.55 16.86
N VAL A 50 -0.32 -5.41 16.76
CA VAL A 50 0.36 -4.75 17.88
C VAL A 50 -0.35 -3.45 18.19
N LEU A 51 -0.74 -3.28 19.45
CA LEU A 51 -1.32 -2.04 19.95
C LEU A 51 -0.21 -1.17 20.51
N LEU A 52 0.03 -0.02 19.88
CA LEU A 52 1.02 0.94 20.30
C LEU A 52 0.34 2.18 20.91
N PRO A 53 0.91 2.80 21.95
CA PRO A 53 0.50 4.12 22.39
C PRO A 53 0.61 5.15 21.25
N ASN A 54 -0.29 6.14 21.22
CA ASN A 54 -0.36 7.14 20.15
C ASN A 54 0.96 7.90 19.92
N SER A 55 1.69 8.20 20.99
CA SER A 55 3.01 8.84 20.92
C SER A 55 4.01 7.97 20.14
N THR A 56 4.09 6.69 20.49
CA THR A 56 4.98 5.71 19.86
C THR A 56 4.58 5.48 18.41
N HIS A 57 3.28 5.32 18.12
CA HIS A 57 2.80 5.15 16.75
C HIS A 57 3.20 6.32 15.83
N ARG A 58 3.10 7.56 16.32
CA ARG A 58 3.52 8.75 15.55
C ARG A 58 5.02 8.75 15.26
N GLN A 59 5.84 8.43 16.26
CA GLN A 59 7.30 8.33 16.08
C GLN A 59 7.65 7.24 15.06
N PHE A 60 6.99 6.09 15.16
CA PHE A 60 7.17 4.98 14.23
C PHE A 60 6.85 5.36 12.78
N LYS A 61 5.76 6.11 12.58
CA LYS A 61 5.39 6.63 11.26
C LYS A 61 6.42 7.59 10.70
N GLN A 62 6.99 8.45 11.54
CA GLN A 62 8.05 9.39 11.13
C GLN A 62 9.34 8.65 10.77
N LEU A 63 9.72 7.63 11.55
CA LEU A 63 10.90 6.80 11.27
C LEU A 63 10.76 6.02 9.96
N ALA A 64 9.61 5.39 9.72
CA ALA A 64 9.35 4.68 8.48
C ALA A 64 9.45 5.62 7.26
N ALA A 65 8.90 6.84 7.37
CA ALA A 65 9.02 7.85 6.33
C ALA A 65 10.47 8.30 6.11
N ALA A 66 11.26 8.45 7.17
CA ALA A 66 12.66 8.86 7.08
C ALA A 66 13.57 7.77 6.45
N GLN A 67 13.20 6.50 6.59
CA GLN A 67 13.94 5.36 6.04
C GLN A 67 13.40 4.90 4.68
N GLU A 68 12.38 5.56 4.14
CA GLU A 68 11.69 5.16 2.89
C GLU A 68 11.16 3.71 2.92
N THR A 69 10.79 3.22 4.10
CA THR A 69 10.26 1.87 4.32
C THR A 69 8.80 1.89 4.81
N THR A 70 8.14 0.73 4.77
CA THR A 70 6.81 0.62 5.39
C THR A 70 6.95 0.42 6.90
N MET A 71 5.94 0.85 7.66
CA MET A 71 5.91 0.60 9.11
C MET A 71 5.94 -0.91 9.44
N SER A 72 5.36 -1.75 8.58
CA SER A 72 5.36 -3.20 8.75
C SER A 72 6.77 -3.79 8.61
N ASP A 73 7.54 -3.32 7.63
CA ASP A 73 8.92 -3.76 7.43
C ASP A 73 9.81 -3.27 8.58
N LEU A 74 9.64 -2.03 9.02
CA LEU A 74 10.37 -1.49 10.17
C LEU A 74 10.07 -2.28 11.45
N CYS A 75 8.79 -2.63 11.69
CA CYS A 75 8.40 -3.52 12.78
C CYS A 75 9.05 -4.90 12.66
N ARG A 76 9.11 -5.48 11.45
CA ARG A 76 9.71 -6.79 11.23
C ARG A 76 11.19 -6.77 11.60
N THR A 77 11.96 -5.81 11.07
CA THR A 77 13.39 -5.68 11.35
C THR A 77 13.67 -5.54 12.85
N TRP A 78 12.90 -4.73 13.57
CA TRP A 78 13.08 -4.60 15.02
C TRP A 78 12.75 -5.87 15.80
N ILE A 79 11.76 -6.65 15.35
CA ILE A 79 11.45 -7.93 15.96
C ILE A 79 12.60 -8.92 15.71
N GLU A 80 13.14 -8.96 14.50
CA GLU A 80 14.29 -9.81 14.14
C GLU A 80 15.54 -9.44 14.98
N GLU A 81 15.89 -8.15 15.05
CA GLU A 81 17.00 -7.67 15.88
C GLU A 81 16.80 -7.97 17.38
N ALA A 82 15.56 -7.87 17.87
CA ALA A 82 15.25 -8.22 19.26
C ALA A 82 15.35 -9.72 19.51
N LEU A 83 14.95 -10.56 18.55
CA LEU A 83 15.10 -12.01 18.66
C LEU A 83 16.58 -12.40 18.71
N GLU A 84 17.40 -11.90 17.80
CA GLU A 84 18.85 -12.13 17.80
C GLU A 84 19.53 -11.67 19.11
N LYS A 85 19.06 -10.57 19.69
CA LYS A 85 19.69 -10.01 20.90
C LYS A 85 19.33 -10.74 22.20
N TYR A 86 18.12 -11.29 22.29
CA TYR A 86 17.58 -11.80 23.55
C TYR A 86 17.27 -13.30 23.56
N PHE A 87 17.27 -13.95 22.39
CA PHE A 87 16.88 -15.35 22.24
C PHE A 87 17.92 -16.24 21.54
N ASP A 88 19.04 -15.68 21.07
CA ASP A 88 20.29 -16.39 20.72
C ASP A 88 21.33 -16.27 21.85
#